data_AF-A0A951SHG8-F1
#
_entry.id   AF-A0A951SHG8-F1
#
_cell.length_a   1.000
_cell.length_b   1.000
_cell.length_c   1.000
_cell.angle_alpha   90.00
_cell.angle_beta   90.00
_cell.angle_gamma   90.00
#
_symmetry.space_group_name_H-M   'P 1'
#
loop_
_entity.id
_entity.type
_entity.pdbx_description
1 polymer ?
#
loop_
_entity_poly.entity_id
_entity_poly.type
_entity_poly.pdbx_seq_one_letter_code
_entity_poly.pdbx_strand_id
1 'polypeptide(L)'
;MEIIIETTALIVDDGGRIALPQPLAAQLRQARFVIEAVSDGDGTPMLLGMPASTAADAVPATIDDDGRLTLPPRLLARIDATAGQILRLVGRGRYFVIMRGPRPGFPDDFEDAGR
;
A
#
# COMPACT_ATOMS: atom_id res chain seq x y z
N MET A 1 -2.91 -15.24 4.86
CA MET A 1 -3.64 -14.32 3.97
C MET A 1 -2.85 -14.24 2.68
N GLU A 2 -3.51 -14.50 1.56
CA GLU A 2 -2.91 -14.42 0.22
C GLU A 2 -3.61 -13.28 -0.52
N ILE A 3 -2.85 -12.26 -0.90
CA ILE A 3 -3.24 -11.06 -1.62
C ILE A 3 -2.79 -11.26 -3.06
N ILE A 4 -3.73 -11.19 -3.99
CA ILE A 4 -3.46 -11.15 -5.43
C ILE A 4 -4.25 -9.98 -6.00
N ILE A 5 -3.54 -8.96 -6.46
CA ILE A 5 -4.11 -7.76 -7.08
C ILE A 5 -3.26 -7.47 -8.30
N GLU A 6 -3.80 -7.70 -9.50
CA GLU A 6 -3.08 -7.48 -10.76
C GLU A 6 -2.71 -6.00 -10.92
N THR A 7 -3.67 -5.11 -10.74
CA THR A 7 -3.51 -3.67 -10.53
C THR A 7 -4.87 -3.09 -10.23
N THR A 8 -4.96 -2.15 -9.29
CA THR A 8 -6.16 -1.33 -9.10
C THR A 8 -5.80 0.14 -8.97
N ALA A 9 -6.56 1.01 -9.65
CA ALA A 9 -6.44 2.45 -9.49
C ALA A 9 -7.12 2.89 -8.19
N LEU A 10 -6.45 3.74 -7.44
CA LEU A 10 -6.87 4.27 -6.15
C LEU A 10 -6.89 5.79 -6.22
N ILE A 11 -7.80 6.43 -5.49
CA ILE A 11 -7.83 7.88 -5.36
C ILE A 11 -7.63 8.24 -3.89
N VAL A 12 -6.72 9.19 -3.64
CA VAL A 12 -6.53 9.78 -2.31
C VAL A 12 -7.59 10.86 -2.11
N ASP A 13 -8.36 10.77 -1.04
CA ASP A 13 -9.30 11.82 -0.64
C ASP A 13 -8.61 12.99 0.09
N ASP A 14 -9.34 14.07 0.34
CA ASP A 14 -8.83 15.26 1.04
C ASP A 14 -8.37 14.97 2.49
N GLY A 15 -8.80 13.84 3.05
CA GLY A 15 -8.40 13.36 4.37
C GLY A 15 -7.18 12.44 4.36
N GLY A 16 -6.54 12.23 3.21
CA GLY A 16 -5.40 11.30 3.08
C GLY A 16 -5.80 9.83 3.17
N ARG A 17 -7.07 9.52 2.88
CA ARG A 17 -7.59 8.15 2.88
C ARG A 17 -7.77 7.64 1.48
N ILE A 18 -7.75 6.32 1.36
CA ILE A 18 -7.86 5.62 0.09
C ILE A 18 -8.92 4.53 0.23
N ALA A 19 -9.91 4.54 -0.65
CA ALA A 19 -10.86 3.43 -0.77
C ALA A 19 -10.18 2.21 -1.38
N LEU A 20 -10.10 1.11 -0.63
CA LEU A 20 -9.56 -0.15 -1.13
C LEU A 20 -10.65 -0.96 -1.84
N PRO A 21 -10.32 -1.71 -2.90
CA PRO A 21 -11.29 -2.57 -3.55
C PRO A 21 -11.79 -3.66 -2.59
N GLN A 22 -13.07 -4.02 -2.69
CA GLN A 22 -13.56 -5.26 -2.10
C GLN A 22 -13.18 -6.43 -3.02
N PRO A 23 -12.73 -7.60 -2.50
CA PRO A 23 -12.74 -8.04 -1.10
C PRO A 23 -11.49 -7.70 -0.28
N LEU A 24 -10.49 -7.01 -0.86
CA LEU A 24 -9.21 -6.74 -0.18
C LEU A 24 -9.41 -5.96 1.13
N ALA A 25 -10.26 -4.93 1.11
CA ALA A 25 -10.54 -4.13 2.30
C ALA A 25 -11.04 -5.01 3.47
N ALA A 26 -11.93 -5.97 3.20
CA ALA A 26 -12.44 -6.90 4.20
C ALA A 26 -11.33 -7.83 4.74
N GLN A 27 -10.46 -8.34 3.86
CA GLN A 27 -9.34 -9.19 4.26
C GLN A 27 -8.34 -8.42 5.15
N LEU A 28 -7.93 -7.24 4.70
CA LEU A 28 -6.96 -6.41 5.41
C LEU A 28 -7.51 -5.86 6.73
N ARG A 29 -8.83 -5.64 6.83
CA ARG A 29 -9.48 -5.23 8.09
C ARG A 29 -9.39 -6.32 9.17
N GLN A 30 -9.43 -7.59 8.78
CA GLN A 30 -9.27 -8.72 9.70
C GLN A 30 -7.80 -9.01 10.00
N ALA A 31 -6.88 -8.56 9.14
CA ALA A 31 -5.45 -8.76 9.30
C ALA A 31 -4.81 -7.61 10.09
N ARG A 32 -3.77 -7.93 10.86
CA ARG A 32 -2.87 -6.90 11.41
C ARG A 32 -1.74 -6.67 10.41
N PHE A 33 -1.70 -5.48 9.82
CA PHE A 33 -0.67 -5.08 8.88
C PHE A 33 -0.09 -3.71 9.24
N VAL A 34 1.09 -3.45 8.73
CA VAL A 34 1.82 -2.20 8.86
C VAL A 34 2.21 -1.71 7.47
N ILE A 35 2.47 -0.41 7.35
CA ILE A 35 2.92 0.22 6.11
C ILE A 35 4.27 0.89 6.33
N GLU A 36 5.21 0.62 5.43
CA GLU A 36 6.53 1.21 5.39
C GLU A 36 6.70 2.00 4.08
N ALA A 37 7.41 3.13 4.12
CA ALA A 37 7.84 3.81 2.91
C ALA A 37 9.16 3.20 2.44
N VAL A 38 9.18 2.73 1.19
CA VAL A 38 10.31 2.04 0.57
C VAL A 38 10.57 2.64 -0.81
N SER A 39 11.70 2.28 -1.40
CA SER A 39 11.98 2.51 -2.82
C SER A 39 12.20 1.16 -3.50
N ASP A 40 11.84 1.05 -4.77
CA ASP A 40 12.26 -0.09 -5.58
C ASP A 40 13.75 0.07 -6.02
N GLY A 41 14.26 -0.89 -6.82
CA GLY A 41 15.64 -0.86 -7.31
C GLY A 41 16.01 0.38 -8.14
N ASP A 42 15.04 1.00 -8.81
CA ASP A 42 15.23 2.24 -9.56
C ASP A 42 15.14 3.51 -8.68
N GLY A 43 14.85 3.37 -7.39
CA GLY A 43 14.71 4.49 -6.45
C GLY A 43 13.33 5.17 -6.46
N THR A 44 12.35 4.63 -7.18
CA THR A 44 10.98 5.15 -7.18
C THR A 44 10.32 4.89 -5.82
N PRO A 45 9.77 5.93 -5.16
CA PRO A 45 9.18 5.77 -3.85
C PRO A 45 7.83 5.04 -3.91
N MET A 46 7.60 4.17 -2.93
CA MET A 46 6.43 3.32 -2.79
C MET A 46 6.04 3.17 -1.32
N LEU A 47 4.81 2.75 -1.05
CA LEU A 47 4.38 2.29 0.27
C LEU A 47 4.19 0.79 0.22
N LEU A 48 4.88 0.05 1.08
CA LEU A 48 4.77 -1.39 1.21
C LEU A 48 3.89 -1.74 2.41
N GLY A 49 2.80 -2.44 2.16
CA GLY A 49 1.97 -3.06 3.18
C GLY A 49 2.41 -4.50 3.44
N MET A 50 2.61 -4.84 4.71
CA MET A 50 3.11 -6.15 5.16
C MET A 50 2.49 -6.55 6.51
N PRO A 51 2.55 -7.83 6.92
CA PRO A 51 2.08 -8.24 8.25
C PRO A 51 2.74 -7.46 9.39
N ALA A 52 2.02 -7.23 10.50
CA ALA A 52 2.50 -6.36 11.59
C ALA A 52 3.68 -6.90 12.43
N SER A 53 4.19 -8.09 12.12
CA SER A 53 5.29 -8.72 12.87
C SER A 53 6.70 -8.36 12.39
N THR A 54 6.83 -7.59 11.30
CA THR A 54 8.03 -7.65 10.45
C THR A 54 8.91 -6.40 10.36
N ALA A 55 8.56 -5.24 10.96
CA ALA A 55 9.39 -4.04 10.77
C ALA A 55 9.37 -3.04 11.95
N ALA A 56 10.54 -2.48 12.28
CA ALA A 56 10.75 -1.52 13.37
C ALA A 56 10.24 -0.09 13.04
N ASP A 57 10.24 0.29 11.76
CA ASP A 57 9.89 1.64 11.29
C ASP A 57 8.51 1.70 10.61
N ALA A 58 7.78 0.59 10.58
CA ALA A 58 6.51 0.50 9.90
C ALA A 58 5.37 1.09 10.75
N VAL A 59 4.41 1.74 10.08
CA VAL A 59 3.27 2.38 10.74
C VAL A 59 2.10 1.41 10.80
N PRO A 60 1.49 1.17 11.97
CA PRO A 60 0.22 0.46 12.05
C PRO A 60 -0.81 1.13 11.15
N ALA A 61 -1.43 0.34 10.28
CA ALA A 61 -2.45 0.82 9.36
C ALA A 61 -3.81 0.23 9.74
N THR A 62 -4.85 1.05 9.59
CA THR A 62 -6.22 0.68 9.90
C THR A 62 -7.12 0.92 8.71
N ILE A 63 -8.06 0.00 8.51
CA ILE A 63 -9.13 0.12 7.52
C ILE A 63 -10.42 0.40 8.28
N ASP A 64 -11.11 1.48 7.90
CA ASP A 64 -12.39 1.86 8.51
C ASP A 64 -13.55 0.94 8.06
N ASP A 65 -14.75 1.20 8.57
CA ASP A 65 -15.96 0.42 8.29
C ASP A 65 -16.39 0.51 6.81
N ASP A 66 -15.98 1.57 6.13
CA ASP A 66 -16.24 1.79 4.71
C ASP A 66 -15.17 1.18 3.79
N GLY A 67 -14.17 0.50 4.36
CA GLY A 67 -13.08 -0.11 3.60
C GLY A 67 -12.01 0.89 3.16
N ARG A 68 -11.91 2.06 3.82
CA ARG A 68 -10.87 3.05 3.53
C ARG A 68 -9.66 2.88 4.42
N LEU A 69 -8.50 2.87 3.79
CA LEU A 69 -7.20 2.93 4.44
C LEU A 69 -6.83 4.38 4.72
N THR A 70 -6.52 4.71 5.97
CA THR A 70 -5.97 6.03 6.33
C THR A 70 -4.46 6.00 6.25
N LEU A 71 -3.87 6.87 5.42
CA LEU A 71 -2.43 7.04 5.34
C LEU A 71 -1.99 8.29 6.11
N PRO A 72 -1.01 8.19 7.02
CA PRO A 72 -0.41 9.35 7.65
C PRO A 72 0.18 10.33 6.60
N PRO A 73 0.10 11.65 6.82
CA PRO A 73 0.66 12.65 5.89
C PRO A 73 2.14 12.41 5.54
N ARG A 74 2.93 11.91 6.50
CA ARG A 74 4.34 11.56 6.28
C ARG A 74 4.55 10.45 5.25
N LEU A 75 3.61 9.50 5.11
CA LEU A 75 3.69 8.43 4.12
C LEU A 75 3.25 8.94 2.75
N LEU A 76 2.19 9.75 2.69
CA LEU A 76 1.76 10.39 1.45
C LEU A 76 2.87 11.27 0.85
N ALA A 77 3.55 12.05 1.70
CA ALA A 77 4.68 12.87 1.27
C ALA A 77 5.86 12.05 0.71
N ARG A 78 6.07 10.81 1.18
CA ARG A 78 7.16 9.94 0.69
C ARG A 78 6.97 9.53 -0.76
N ILE A 79 5.72 9.32 -1.18
CA ILE A 79 5.37 8.93 -2.55
C ILE A 79 4.89 10.12 -3.39
N ASP A 80 5.09 11.36 -2.91
CA ASP A 80 4.62 12.60 -3.53
C ASP A 80 3.13 12.52 -3.95
N ALA A 81 2.30 11.97 -3.05
CA ALA A 81 0.86 11.79 -3.24
C ALA A 81 0.06 12.95 -2.65
N THR A 82 -0.85 13.52 -3.44
CA THR A 82 -1.80 14.55 -3.00
C THR A 82 -3.24 14.11 -3.24
N ALA A 83 -4.20 14.77 -2.58
CA ALA A 83 -5.62 14.54 -2.81
C ALA A 83 -5.98 14.68 -4.31
N GLY A 84 -6.89 13.83 -4.77
CA GLY A 84 -7.31 13.75 -6.17
C GLY A 84 -6.34 13.07 -7.13
N GLN A 85 -5.14 12.67 -6.66
CA GLN A 85 -4.22 11.91 -7.49
C GLN A 85 -4.62 10.43 -7.59
N ILE A 86 -4.33 9.85 -8.76
CA ILE A 86 -4.46 8.42 -9.00
C ILE A 86 -3.19 7.72 -8.51
N LEU A 87 -3.36 6.82 -7.55
CA LEU A 87 -2.36 5.86 -7.11
C LEU A 87 -2.67 4.49 -7.68
N ARG A 88 -1.68 3.60 -7.66
CA ARG A 88 -1.85 2.20 -8.04
C ARG A 88 -1.63 1.30 -6.84
N LEU A 89 -2.45 0.27 -6.77
CA LEU A 89 -2.32 -0.85 -5.85
C LEU A 89 -1.96 -2.11 -6.62
N VAL A 90 -0.90 -2.78 -6.18
CA VAL A 90 -0.53 -4.11 -6.67
C VAL A 90 -0.29 -4.99 -5.46
N GLY A 91 -0.67 -6.26 -5.53
CA GLY A 91 -0.66 -7.16 -4.38
C GLY A 91 -0.22 -8.55 -4.80
N ARG A 92 0.66 -9.14 -4.00
CA ARG A 92 1.22 -10.46 -4.24
C ARG A 92 1.56 -11.15 -2.91
N GLY A 93 1.10 -12.38 -2.74
CA GLY A 93 1.40 -13.18 -1.55
C GLY A 93 0.90 -12.52 -0.26
N ARG A 94 1.79 -12.08 0.63
CA ARG A 94 1.41 -11.41 1.89
C ARG A 94 1.57 -9.89 1.85
N TYR A 95 1.89 -9.36 0.69
CA TYR A 95 2.35 -7.98 0.51
C TYR A 95 1.49 -7.24 -0.50
N PHE A 96 1.44 -5.93 -0.34
CA PHE A 96 0.90 -5.04 -1.36
C PHE A 96 1.71 -3.75 -1.41
N VAL A 97 1.71 -3.11 -2.56
CA VAL A 97 2.39 -1.84 -2.78
C VAL A 97 1.42 -0.79 -3.27
N ILE A 98 1.55 0.42 -2.73
CA ILE A 98 0.85 1.62 -3.19
C ILE A 98 1.90 2.56 -3.77
N MET A 99 1.71 3.00 -5.01
CA MET A 99 2.68 3.86 -5.70
C MET A 99 2.00 4.86 -6.63
N ARG A 100 2.73 5.94 -6.94
CA ARG A 100 2.31 6.91 -7.95
C ARG A 100 2.82 6.48 -9.33
N GLY A 101 2.00 6.65 -10.36
CA GLY A 101 2.43 6.55 -11.77
C GLY A 101 2.08 5.23 -12.49
N PRO A 102 2.53 5.08 -13.76
CA PRO A 102 2.00 4.11 -14.71
C PRO A 102 2.66 2.72 -14.64
N ARG A 103 3.45 2.40 -13.62
CA ARG A 103 4.23 1.15 -13.60
C ARG A 103 3.36 -0.12 -13.57
N PRO A 104 3.47 -1.01 -14.57
CA PRO A 104 2.64 -2.19 -14.69
C PRO A 104 3.24 -3.37 -13.93
N GLY A 105 3.15 -3.38 -12.60
CA GLY A 105 3.50 -4.60 -11.85
C GLY A 105 3.98 -4.39 -10.43
N PHE A 106 4.15 -5.51 -9.74
CA PHE A 106 4.82 -5.57 -8.44
C PHE A 106 6.32 -5.52 -8.71
N PRO A 107 7.13 -4.75 -7.96
CA PRO A 107 8.56 -4.69 -8.24
C PRO A 107 9.22 -6.01 -7.88
N ASP A 108 9.93 -6.60 -8.85
CA ASP A 108 10.55 -7.93 -8.74
C ASP A 108 11.57 -8.00 -7.58
N ASP A 109 12.26 -6.89 -7.30
CA ASP A 109 13.30 -6.79 -6.26
C ASP A 109 12.78 -7.04 -4.83
N PHE A 110 11.47 -6.90 -4.57
CA PHE A 110 10.89 -7.21 -3.25
C PHE A 110 10.81 -8.72 -3.00
N GLU A 111 10.72 -9.54 -4.05
CA GLU A 111 10.60 -11.00 -3.94
C GLU A 111 11.96 -11.63 -3.57
N ASP A 112 13.07 -11.15 -4.16
CA ASP A 112 14.43 -11.61 -3.88
C ASP A 112 14.94 -11.16 -2.49
N ALA A 113 14.41 -10.05 -1.97
CA ALA A 113 14.82 -9.53 -0.66
C ALA A 113 14.27 -10.34 0.53
N GLY A 114 13.40 -11.34 0.29
CA GLY A 114 12.76 -12.12 1.35
C GLY A 114 11.96 -11.26 2.34
N ARG A 115 11.51 -10.06 1.91
CA ARG A 115 10.74 -9.12 2.72
C ARG A 115 9.26 -9.39 2.64
#